data_AF-A0AA90GGR4-F1
#
_entry.id   AF-A0AA90GGR4-F1
#
_cell.length_a   1.000
_cell.length_b   1.000
_cell.length_c   1.000
_cell.angle_alpha   90.00
_cell.angle_beta   90.00
_cell.angle_gamma   90.00
#
_symmetry.space_group_name_H-M   'P 1'
#
loop_
_entity.id
_entity.type
_entity.pdbx_description
1 polymer ?
#
loop_
_entity_poly.entity_id
_entity_poly.type
_entity_poly.pdbx_seq_one_letter_code
_entity_poly.pdbx_strand_id
1 'polypeptide(L)'
;MIFEERFNQVERQLLLHRQTLRTASGLSFHASSTSWIGFHEAFKGEDGTELVIGEHSEISIAFAQEVESLRLEYYVVSDFLSEDLHMLFDAENIDYDLVAPSPRIFYWLTLEGSGFRDARPGPIATHPYYQVIDGPFRRLTISTSHAGTVHIRKLEWTGTHRH
;
A
#
# COMPACT_ATOMS: atom_id res chain seq x y z
N MET A 1 -3.32 -22.45 -2.56
CA MET A 1 -3.77 -22.07 -1.19
C MET A 1 -3.87 -20.55 -1.15
N ILE A 2 -4.98 -20.00 -0.64
CA ILE A 2 -5.19 -18.55 -0.52
C ILE A 2 -4.83 -18.15 0.92
N PHE A 3 -4.03 -17.10 1.06
CA PHE A 3 -3.67 -16.49 2.33
C PHE A 3 -4.33 -15.12 2.44
N GLU A 4 -4.67 -14.73 3.66
CA GLU A 4 -5.35 -13.47 3.94
C GLU A 4 -4.79 -12.88 5.23
N GLU A 5 -4.51 -11.57 5.21
CA GLU A 5 -4.24 -10.77 6.39
C GLU A 5 -5.34 -9.70 6.53
N ARG A 6 -6.01 -9.72 7.69
CA ARG A 6 -6.84 -8.60 8.16
C ARG A 6 -6.09 -7.92 9.28
N PHE A 7 -5.93 -6.61 9.21
CA PHE A 7 -5.09 -5.86 10.15
C PHE A 7 -5.74 -5.62 11.52
N ASN A 8 -6.79 -6.37 11.87
CA ASN A 8 -7.58 -6.26 13.11
C ASN A 8 -6.80 -6.60 14.40
N GLN A 9 -5.56 -7.10 14.30
CA GLN A 9 -4.77 -7.61 15.42
C GLN A 9 -3.41 -6.91 15.61
N VAL A 10 -3.14 -5.82 14.89
CA VAL A 10 -1.81 -5.24 14.87
C VAL A 10 -1.81 -3.86 15.57
N GLU A 11 -0.86 -3.61 16.49
CA GLU A 11 -0.82 -2.42 17.35
C GLU A 11 0.07 -1.28 16.80
N ARG A 12 -0.33 -0.02 17.01
CA ARG A 12 0.34 1.17 16.45
C ARG A 12 1.79 1.24 16.91
N GLN A 13 2.73 1.24 15.97
CA GLN A 13 4.14 1.20 16.28
C GLN A 13 4.98 1.99 15.28
N LEU A 14 5.88 2.84 15.80
CA LEU A 14 6.95 3.42 15.01
C LEU A 14 7.84 2.27 14.49
N LEU A 15 8.02 2.19 13.17
CA LEU A 15 8.93 1.21 12.58
C LEU A 15 10.29 1.88 12.38
N LEU A 16 11.22 1.51 13.26
CA LEU A 16 12.57 2.01 13.19
C LEU A 16 13.30 1.41 11.98
N HIS A 17 14.27 2.15 11.45
CA HIS A 17 15.15 1.65 10.40
C HIS A 17 15.71 0.26 10.77
N ARG A 18 15.56 -0.72 9.87
CA ARG A 18 15.95 -2.14 10.03
C ARG A 18 15.12 -2.97 11.01
N GLN A 19 14.08 -2.41 11.62
CA GLN A 19 13.11 -3.21 12.35
C GLN A 19 12.32 -4.05 11.36
N THR A 20 12.09 -5.32 11.70
CA THR A 20 11.24 -6.23 10.92
C THR A 20 10.07 -6.66 11.77
N LEU A 21 8.85 -6.35 11.34
CA LEU A 21 7.63 -6.87 11.94
C LEU A 21 7.21 -8.12 11.18
N ARG A 22 6.80 -9.18 11.89
CA ARG A 22 6.31 -10.42 11.27
C ARG A 22 4.89 -10.70 11.73
N THR A 23 4.04 -11.12 10.81
CA THR A 23 2.66 -11.53 11.11
C THR A 23 2.53 -13.06 11.13
N ALA A 24 1.46 -13.56 11.75
CA ALA A 24 1.14 -14.99 11.77
C ALA A 24 0.83 -15.54 10.36
N SER A 25 0.36 -14.69 9.43
CA SER A 25 0.12 -15.04 8.03
C SER A 25 1.40 -15.20 7.20
N GLY A 26 2.57 -14.91 7.77
CA GLY A 26 3.87 -15.05 7.11
C GLY A 26 4.31 -13.82 6.32
N LEU A 27 3.69 -12.66 6.52
CA LEU A 27 4.19 -11.40 6.02
C LEU A 27 5.33 -10.88 6.91
N SER A 28 6.29 -10.22 6.29
CA SER A 28 7.34 -9.49 7.00
C SER A 28 7.41 -8.06 6.49
N PHE A 29 7.22 -7.09 7.38
CA PHE A 29 7.27 -5.67 7.08
C PHE A 29 8.64 -5.11 7.46
N HIS A 30 9.23 -4.32 6.58
CA HIS A 30 10.53 -3.69 6.78
C HIS A 30 10.48 -2.24 6.31
N ALA A 31 11.00 -1.32 7.11
CA ALA A 31 11.12 0.09 6.73
C ALA A 31 12.56 0.41 6.30
N SER A 32 12.70 1.04 5.13
CA SER A 32 14.01 1.47 4.60
C SER A 32 14.59 2.68 5.35
N SER A 33 13.73 3.46 6.00
CA SER A 33 14.06 4.60 6.87
C SER A 33 13.22 4.54 8.15
N THR A 34 13.41 5.48 9.08
CA THR A 34 12.40 5.68 10.13
C THR A 34 11.12 6.14 9.45
N SER A 35 10.13 5.26 9.40
CA SER A 35 8.86 5.49 8.70
C SER A 35 7.71 5.28 9.67
N TRP A 36 6.61 5.96 9.39
CA TRP A 36 5.38 5.71 10.12
C TRP A 36 4.61 4.61 9.41
N ILE A 37 4.48 3.48 10.09
CA ILE A 37 3.32 2.63 9.88
C ILE A 37 2.43 2.70 11.10
N GLY A 38 1.14 2.79 10.87
CA GLY A 38 0.16 2.90 11.94
C GLY A 38 -0.96 1.92 11.72
N PHE A 39 -1.61 1.57 12.82
CA PHE A 39 -2.95 1.01 12.76
C PHE A 39 -3.89 2.12 13.08
N HIS A 40 -4.94 2.20 12.27
CA HIS A 40 -5.99 3.15 12.46
C HIS A 40 -7.32 2.40 12.41
N GLU A 41 -8.25 2.79 13.27
CA GLU A 41 -9.65 2.46 13.04
C GLU A 41 -10.06 3.05 11.70
N ALA A 42 -10.79 2.29 10.91
CA ALA A 42 -11.05 2.65 9.52
C ALA A 42 -11.62 4.07 9.40
N PHE A 43 -11.11 4.79 8.40
CA PHE A 43 -11.48 6.18 8.20
C PHE A 43 -12.98 6.30 7.85
N LYS A 44 -13.64 7.38 8.27
CA LYS A 44 -15.06 7.68 7.97
C LYS A 44 -16.08 6.63 8.47
N GLY A 45 -15.85 6.00 9.62
CA GLY A 45 -16.86 5.18 10.29
C GLY A 45 -17.10 3.82 9.63
N GLU A 46 -16.16 3.36 8.81
CA GLU A 46 -16.16 2.00 8.31
C GLU A 46 -15.74 1.01 9.41
N ASP A 47 -16.19 -0.24 9.29
CA ASP A 47 -15.79 -1.29 10.22
C ASP A 47 -14.41 -1.86 9.84
N GLY A 48 -13.49 -1.94 10.81
CA GLY A 48 -12.23 -2.65 10.68
C GLY A 48 -10.99 -1.84 11.07
N THR A 49 -9.84 -2.49 10.98
CA THR A 49 -8.51 -1.91 11.25
C THR A 49 -7.66 -1.97 10.00
N GLU A 50 -6.83 -0.95 9.80
CA GLU A 50 -6.10 -0.74 8.55
C GLU A 50 -4.60 -0.61 8.81
N LEU A 51 -3.78 -1.07 7.86
CA LEU A 51 -2.38 -0.71 7.80
C LEU A 51 -2.24 0.65 7.12
N VAL A 52 -1.73 1.64 7.84
CA VAL A 52 -1.49 2.99 7.34
C VAL A 52 0.00 3.18 7.10
N ILE A 53 0.38 3.57 5.88
CA ILE A 53 1.74 3.96 5.51
C ILE A 53 1.72 5.48 5.32
N GLY A 54 2.33 6.20 6.27
CA GLY A 54 2.31 7.66 6.29
C GLY A 54 3.04 8.29 5.11
N GLU A 55 2.98 9.61 4.99
CA GLU A 55 3.76 10.38 4.02
C GLU A 55 5.27 10.12 4.11
N HIS A 56 5.97 10.32 2.99
CA HIS A 56 7.44 10.22 2.87
C HIS A 56 8.02 8.93 3.50
N SER A 57 7.33 7.82 3.32
CA SER A 57 7.66 6.53 3.92
C SER A 57 7.96 5.50 2.84
N GLU A 58 8.82 4.55 3.18
CA GLU A 58 9.11 3.41 2.30
C GLU A 58 9.03 2.11 3.09
N ILE A 59 8.00 1.32 2.79
CA ILE A 59 7.69 0.09 3.50
C ILE A 59 7.70 -1.08 2.52
N SER A 60 8.54 -2.07 2.83
CA SER A 60 8.61 -3.35 2.12
C SER A 60 7.78 -4.40 2.86
N ILE A 61 6.91 -5.07 2.12
CA ILE A 61 6.13 -6.24 2.54
C ILE A 61 6.72 -7.46 1.82
N ALA A 62 7.38 -8.32 2.56
CA ALA A 62 7.92 -9.58 2.07
C ALA A 62 6.97 -10.73 2.38
N PHE A 63 6.80 -11.63 1.40
CA PHE A 63 5.94 -12.80 1.50
C PHE A 63 6.77 -14.05 1.78
N ALA A 64 6.24 -14.96 2.60
CA ALA A 64 6.91 -16.23 2.93
C ALA A 64 7.19 -17.11 1.69
N GLN A 65 6.40 -16.94 0.63
CA GLN A 65 6.54 -17.64 -0.64
C GLN A 65 6.35 -16.66 -1.82
N GLU A 66 6.74 -17.10 -3.01
CA GLU A 66 6.51 -16.32 -4.24
C GLU A 66 5.01 -16.21 -4.50
N VAL A 67 4.56 -14.99 -4.74
CA VAL A 67 3.16 -14.60 -4.95
C VAL A 67 2.84 -14.68 -6.43
N GLU A 68 1.77 -15.39 -6.77
CA GLU A 68 1.22 -15.46 -8.12
C GLU A 68 0.18 -14.37 -8.36
N SER A 69 -0.64 -14.06 -7.36
CA SER A 69 -1.62 -12.98 -7.42
C SER A 69 -1.78 -12.37 -6.04
N LEU A 70 -1.83 -11.05 -5.98
CA LEU A 70 -2.07 -10.26 -4.79
C LEU A 70 -3.29 -9.36 -5.02
N ARG A 71 -4.25 -9.43 -4.10
CA ARG A 71 -5.38 -8.52 -4.04
C ARG A 71 -5.22 -7.57 -2.86
N LEU A 72 -5.26 -6.28 -3.14
CA LEU A 72 -5.18 -5.20 -2.17
C LEU A 72 -6.52 -4.48 -2.12
N GLU A 73 -7.05 -4.29 -0.92
CA GLU A 73 -8.10 -3.32 -0.65
C GLU A 73 -7.46 -2.09 0.00
N TYR A 74 -7.50 -0.95 -0.67
CA TYR A 74 -6.77 0.23 -0.24
C TYR A 74 -7.47 1.54 -0.65
N TYR A 75 -7.01 2.63 -0.07
CA TYR A 75 -7.31 4.00 -0.53
C TYR A 75 -6.17 4.94 -0.10
N VAL A 76 -6.18 6.16 -0.62
CA VAL A 76 -5.17 7.19 -0.37
C VAL A 76 -5.85 8.40 0.25
N VAL A 77 -5.23 8.96 1.28
CA VAL A 77 -5.62 10.23 1.89
C VAL A 77 -4.48 11.23 1.78
N SER A 78 -4.80 12.52 1.74
CA SER A 78 -3.82 13.59 1.91
C SER A 78 -4.07 14.26 3.25
N ASP A 79 -2.99 14.42 4.02
CA ASP A 79 -3.00 15.12 5.30
C ASP A 79 -2.96 16.66 5.13
N PHE A 80 -2.85 17.17 3.89
CA PHE A 80 -2.82 18.60 3.58
C PHE A 80 -4.23 19.17 3.33
N LEU A 81 -4.57 20.21 4.09
CA LEU A 81 -5.93 20.65 4.39
C LEU A 81 -6.68 21.49 3.33
N SER A 82 -6.18 21.71 2.10
CA SER A 82 -7.06 22.33 1.08
C SER A 82 -6.63 22.16 -0.37
N GLU A 83 -5.36 22.37 -0.73
CA GLU A 83 -4.95 22.29 -2.13
C GLU A 83 -4.84 20.83 -2.62
N ASP A 84 -4.30 19.92 -1.80
CA ASP A 84 -4.11 18.52 -2.19
C ASP A 84 -5.40 17.68 -2.16
N LEU A 85 -6.42 18.07 -1.38
CA LEU A 85 -7.70 17.36 -1.34
C LEU A 85 -8.51 17.55 -2.61
N HIS A 86 -8.60 18.79 -3.14
CA HIS A 86 -9.22 19.03 -4.45
C HIS A 86 -8.47 18.26 -5.55
N MET A 87 -7.15 18.16 -5.45
CA MET A 87 -6.33 17.42 -6.41
C MET A 87 -6.47 15.88 -6.33
N LEU A 88 -6.73 15.31 -5.15
CA LEU A 88 -7.05 13.88 -5.02
C LEU A 88 -8.38 13.55 -5.72
N PHE A 89 -9.39 14.41 -5.54
CA PHE A 89 -10.68 14.27 -6.22
C PHE A 89 -10.58 14.54 -7.73
N ASP A 90 -9.74 15.47 -8.16
CA ASP A 90 -9.48 15.73 -9.58
C ASP A 90 -8.75 14.54 -10.22
N ALA A 91 -7.73 13.97 -9.56
CA ALA A 91 -6.98 12.81 -10.04
C ALA A 91 -7.85 11.54 -10.16
N GLU A 92 -8.87 11.39 -9.32
CA GLU A 92 -9.87 10.32 -9.41
C GLU A 92 -10.91 10.57 -10.54
N ASN A 93 -11.10 11.83 -10.97
CA ASN A 93 -12.09 12.26 -11.97
C ASN A 93 -11.53 12.64 -13.36
N ILE A 94 -10.26 12.38 -13.69
CA ILE A 94 -9.69 12.78 -14.99
C ILE A 94 -10.25 11.91 -16.13
N ASP A 95 -11.41 12.32 -16.65
CA ASP A 95 -11.75 12.20 -18.06
C ASP A 95 -10.81 13.17 -18.83
N TYR A 96 -10.03 12.64 -19.76
CA TYR A 96 -9.04 13.36 -20.56
C TYR A 96 -9.68 14.55 -21.31
N ASP A 97 -9.53 15.81 -20.87
CA ASP A 97 -9.40 16.94 -21.83
C ASP A 97 -9.05 18.36 -21.34
N LEU A 98 -8.60 18.60 -20.11
CA LEU A 98 -8.17 19.95 -19.73
C LEU A 98 -6.80 19.89 -19.07
N VAL A 99 -5.86 20.67 -19.61
CA VAL A 99 -4.45 20.88 -19.21
C VAL A 99 -4.26 20.71 -17.70
N ALA A 100 -4.11 19.46 -17.27
CA ALA A 100 -4.03 19.13 -15.85
C ALA A 100 -2.60 19.41 -15.38
N PRO A 101 -2.40 19.94 -14.17
CA PRO A 101 -1.08 19.89 -13.55
C PRO A 101 -0.60 18.43 -13.59
N SER A 102 0.70 18.24 -13.82
CA SER A 102 1.32 16.91 -13.94
C SER A 102 0.74 15.94 -12.90
N PRO A 103 0.30 14.72 -13.27
CA PRO A 103 -0.29 13.79 -12.32
C PRO A 103 0.67 13.62 -11.16
N ARG A 104 0.32 14.19 -10.00
CA ARG A 104 1.15 14.10 -8.81
C ARG A 104 1.07 12.66 -8.34
N ILE A 105 2.19 11.96 -8.42
CA ILE A 105 2.26 10.57 -7.99
C ILE A 105 2.27 10.57 -6.46
N PHE A 106 1.18 10.10 -5.86
CA PHE A 106 1.03 10.06 -4.40
C PHE A 106 1.89 8.95 -3.78
N TYR A 107 2.07 7.85 -4.48
CA TYR A 107 2.91 6.73 -4.07
C TYR A 107 3.33 5.86 -5.25
N TRP A 108 4.36 5.05 -5.03
CA TRP A 108 4.86 4.04 -5.98
C TRP A 108 4.71 2.64 -5.40
N LEU A 109 4.46 1.70 -6.29
CA LEU A 109 4.53 0.27 -6.03
C LEU A 109 5.77 -0.28 -6.70
N THR A 110 6.64 -0.92 -5.94
CA THR A 110 7.78 -1.67 -6.47
C THR A 110 7.61 -3.16 -6.18
N LEU A 111 7.55 -3.99 -7.23
CA LEU A 111 7.48 -5.44 -7.14
C LEU A 111 8.88 -6.01 -7.36
N GLU A 112 9.35 -6.88 -6.47
CA GLU A 112 10.64 -7.55 -6.59
C GLU A 112 10.49 -9.07 -6.43
N GLY A 113 11.10 -9.84 -7.33
CA GLY A 113 11.17 -11.31 -7.23
C GLY A 113 11.88 -11.94 -8.41
N SER A 114 12.52 -13.10 -8.19
CA SER A 114 13.13 -13.95 -9.24
C SER A 114 13.97 -13.20 -10.30
N GLY A 115 14.73 -12.19 -9.87
CA GLY A 115 15.62 -11.38 -10.74
C GLY A 115 14.95 -10.21 -11.45
N PHE A 116 13.66 -9.98 -11.20
CA PHE A 116 12.87 -8.89 -11.75
C PHE A 116 12.58 -7.82 -10.69
N ARG A 117 12.54 -6.57 -11.15
CA ARG A 117 12.10 -5.41 -10.38
C ARG A 117 11.25 -4.51 -11.28
N ASP A 118 9.99 -4.31 -10.92
CA ASP A 118 9.06 -3.39 -11.57
C ASP A 118 8.70 -2.28 -10.61
N ALA A 119 8.80 -1.03 -11.04
CA ALA A 119 8.42 0.13 -10.25
C ALA A 119 7.43 0.97 -11.05
N ARG A 120 6.24 1.17 -10.50
CA ARG A 120 5.14 1.87 -11.16
C ARG A 120 4.40 2.80 -10.20
N PRO A 121 3.81 3.90 -10.69
CA PRO A 121 2.89 4.70 -9.88
C PRO A 121 1.74 3.84 -9.36
N GLY A 122 1.36 4.06 -8.10
CA GLY A 122 0.16 3.47 -7.53
C GLY A 122 -1.11 4.16 -8.03
N PRO A 123 -2.22 3.43 -8.28
CA PRO A 123 -3.48 4.07 -8.63
C PRO A 123 -4.04 4.87 -7.46
N ILE A 124 -4.68 6.00 -7.74
CA ILE A 124 -5.26 6.87 -6.71
C ILE A 124 -6.73 6.52 -6.57
N ALA A 125 -7.17 6.26 -5.34
CA ALA A 125 -8.57 6.08 -4.98
C ALA A 125 -8.80 6.76 -3.63
N THR A 126 -9.82 7.61 -3.52
CA THR A 126 -10.14 8.32 -2.25
C THR A 126 -11.14 7.55 -1.38
N HIS A 127 -11.62 6.43 -1.90
CA HIS A 127 -12.52 5.47 -1.26
C HIS A 127 -11.95 4.06 -1.41
N PRO A 128 -12.37 3.09 -0.55
CA PRO A 128 -11.88 1.72 -0.64
C PRO A 128 -12.02 1.14 -2.05
N TYR A 129 -10.88 0.75 -2.62
CA TYR A 129 -10.78 0.21 -3.96
C TYR A 129 -9.98 -1.09 -3.97
N TYR A 130 -10.38 -2.02 -4.85
CA TYR A 130 -9.70 -3.29 -5.02
C TYR A 130 -8.75 -3.23 -6.22
N GLN A 131 -7.47 -3.48 -5.97
CA GLN A 131 -6.48 -3.71 -7.01
C GLN A 131 -6.00 -5.16 -6.98
N VAL A 132 -5.91 -5.77 -8.16
CA VAL A 132 -5.21 -7.04 -8.35
C VAL A 132 -3.83 -6.75 -8.95
N ILE A 133 -2.81 -7.37 -8.40
CA ILE A 133 -1.42 -7.29 -8.83
C ILE A 133 -0.94 -8.70 -9.16
N ASP A 134 -0.63 -8.92 -10.43
CA ASP A 134 -0.13 -10.20 -10.91
C ASP A 134 1.35 -10.41 -10.55
N GLY A 135 1.67 -11.66 -10.24
CA GLY A 135 3.01 -12.16 -9.98
C GLY A 135 3.78 -12.56 -11.25
N PRO A 136 4.95 -13.22 -11.10
CA PRO A 136 5.56 -13.65 -9.84
C PRO A 136 6.38 -12.57 -9.14
N PHE A 137 6.19 -12.38 -7.83
CA PHE A 137 7.09 -11.58 -7.00
C PHE A 137 7.18 -12.12 -5.57
N ARG A 138 8.14 -11.64 -4.77
CA ARG A 138 8.30 -12.02 -3.35
C ARG A 138 8.24 -10.83 -2.41
N ARG A 139 8.33 -9.62 -2.94
CA ARG A 139 8.29 -8.39 -2.16
C ARG A 139 7.49 -7.33 -2.91
N LEU A 140 6.66 -6.65 -2.16
CA LEU A 140 5.99 -5.41 -2.55
C LEU A 140 6.57 -4.28 -1.70
N THR A 141 7.08 -3.23 -2.32
CA THR A 141 7.47 -2.00 -1.62
C THR A 141 6.49 -0.90 -1.98
N ILE A 142 5.96 -0.22 -0.97
CA ILE A 142 5.09 0.94 -1.10
C ILE A 142 5.91 2.15 -0.63
N SER A 143 6.16 3.06 -1.56
CA SER A 143 6.90 4.31 -1.30
C SER A 143 5.95 5.48 -1.46
N THR A 144 5.64 6.18 -0.38
CA THR A 144 4.72 7.33 -0.38
C THR A 144 5.47 8.64 -0.62
N SER A 145 4.81 9.55 -1.32
CA SER A 145 5.27 10.93 -1.49
C SER A 145 4.97 11.76 -0.23
N HIS A 146 5.30 13.05 -0.27
CA HIS A 146 4.90 14.00 0.77
C HIS A 146 3.39 14.27 0.79
N ALA A 147 2.64 13.96 -0.26
CA ALA A 147 1.24 14.37 -0.37
C ALA A 147 0.24 13.24 -0.10
N GLY A 148 0.72 12.02 0.22
CA GLY A 148 -0.13 10.83 0.25
C GLY A 148 0.21 9.87 1.37
N THR A 149 -0.81 9.56 2.17
CA THR A 149 -0.82 8.47 3.13
C THR A 149 -1.65 7.33 2.53
N VAL A 150 -1.10 6.11 2.52
CA VAL A 150 -1.75 4.93 1.93
C VAL A 150 -2.36 4.08 3.03
N HIS A 151 -3.66 3.80 2.92
CA HIS A 151 -4.39 2.92 3.82
C HIS A 151 -4.65 1.59 3.13
N ILE A 152 -4.24 0.48 3.74
CA ILE A 152 -4.51 -0.88 3.27
C ILE A 152 -5.41 -1.57 4.28
N ARG A 153 -6.64 -1.86 3.87
CA ARG A 153 -7.67 -2.50 4.69
C ARG A 153 -7.50 -4.00 4.73
N LYS A 154 -7.12 -4.58 3.58
CA LYS A 154 -7.04 -6.03 3.41
C LYS A 154 -5.99 -6.41 2.40
N LEU A 155 -5.30 -7.52 2.68
CA LEU A 155 -4.34 -8.13 1.77
C LEU A 155 -4.64 -9.62 1.62
N GLU A 156 -4.90 -10.07 0.39
CA GLU A 156 -5.10 -11.49 0.05
C GLU A 156 -4.09 -11.90 -1.02
N TRP A 157 -3.48 -13.08 -0.89
CA TRP A 157 -2.54 -13.54 -1.90
C TRP A 157 -2.59 -15.05 -2.12
N THR A 158 -2.23 -15.44 -3.33
CA THR A 158 -1.96 -16.84 -3.68
C THR A 158 -0.46 -16.98 -3.95
N GLY A 159 0.14 -18.06 -3.44
CA GLY A 159 1.51 -18.36 -3.85
C GLY A 159 1.58 -19.22 -5.08
N THR A 160 2.74 -19.19 -5.74
CA THR A 160 3.00 -20.04 -6.90
C THR A 160 2.97 -21.50 -6.48
N HIS A 161 2.14 -22.28 -7.16
CA HIS A 161 2.17 -23.73 -7.05
C HIS A 161 3.39 -24.26 -7.81
N ARG A 162 4.53 -24.40 -7.13
CA ARG A 162 5.65 -25.19 -7.67
C ARG A 162 5.31 -26.67 -7.45
N HIS A 163 4.90 -27.34 -8.51
CA HIS A 163 4.76 -28.80 -8.59
C HIS A 163 6.12 -29.50 -8.47
#